data_AF-A0A392SP39-F1
#
_entry.id   AF-A0A392SP39-F1
#
_cell.length_a   1.000
_cell.length_b   1.000
_cell.length_c   1.000
_cell.angle_alpha   90.00
_cell.angle_beta   90.00
_cell.angle_gamma   90.00
#
_symmetry.space_group_name_H-M   'P 1'
#
loop_
_entity.id
_entity.type
_entity.pdbx_description
1 polymer ?
#
loop_
_entity_poly.entity_id
_entity_poly.type
_entity_poly.pdbx_seq_one_letter_code
_entity_poly.pdbx_strand_id
1 'polypeptide(L)' 'MLISIEALRSMTNNFSEENKIGQGDSGTVYKGELPNSITIAVKRIKSGAIVGRAVSEFEAEMAVMRTARHRNLVLLI' A
#
# COMPACT_ATOMS: atom_id res chain seq x y z
N MET A 1 3.35 -12.66 5.39
CA MET A 1 3.12 -12.01 6.69
C MET A 1 1.73 -11.36 6.64
N LEU A 2 0.95 -11.39 7.70
CA LEU A 2 -0.35 -10.69 7.75
C LEU A 2 -0.19 -9.50 8.71
N ILE A 3 -0.50 -8.30 8.24
CA ILE A 3 -0.41 -7.06 9.02
C ILE A 3 -1.84 -6.55 9.23
N SER A 4 -2.22 -6.31 10.49
CA SER A 4 -3.54 -5.76 10.81
C SER A 4 -3.64 -4.28 10.43
N ILE A 5 -4.86 -3.78 10.27
CA ILE A 5 -5.09 -2.36 9.98
C ILE A 5 -4.61 -1.45 11.12
N GLU A 6 -4.71 -1.91 12.38
CA GLU A 6 -4.19 -1.21 13.56
C GLU A 6 -2.67 -1.07 13.50
N ALA A 7 -1.98 -2.13 13.06
CA ALA A 7 -0.54 -2.08 12.86
C ALA A 7 -0.17 -1.09 11.74
N LEU A 8 -0.88 -1.12 10.60
CA LEU A 8 -0.67 -0.14 9.53
C LEU A 8 -0.90 1.31 10.00
N ARG A 9 -1.93 1.54 10.82
CA ARG A 9 -2.17 2.86 11.43
C ARG A 9 -1.02 3.27 12.33
N SER A 10 -0.55 2.39 13.21
CA SER A 10 0.59 2.67 14.09
C SER A 10 1.84 3.04 13.29
N MET A 11 2.17 2.25 12.27
CA MET A 11 3.36 2.42 11.43
C MET A 11 3.33 3.69 10.58
N THR A 12 2.15 4.21 10.24
CA THR A 12 1.96 5.37 9.35
C THR A 12 1.54 6.64 10.09
N ASN A 13 1.57 6.65 11.42
CA ASN A 13 0.99 7.71 12.25
C ASN A 13 -0.46 8.03 11.86
N ASN A 14 -1.29 6.98 11.86
CA ASN A 14 -2.69 6.99 11.46
C ASN A 14 -2.94 7.56 10.05
N PHE A 15 -2.10 7.20 9.08
CA PHE A 15 -2.13 7.73 7.71
C PHE A 15 -2.04 9.27 7.68
N SER A 16 -1.18 9.86 8.52
CA SER A 16 -0.93 11.30 8.56
C SER A 16 -0.47 11.83 7.20
N GLU A 17 -0.90 13.04 6.83
CA GLU A 17 -0.43 13.71 5.61
C GLU A 17 1.09 13.97 5.63
N GLU A 18 1.71 14.06 6.81
CA GLU A 18 3.18 14.16 6.95
C GLU A 18 3.90 12.92 6.40
N ASN A 19 3.25 11.76 6.47
CA ASN A 19 3.76 10.51 5.94
C ASN A 19 3.31 10.24 4.51
N LYS A 20 2.53 11.12 3.88
CA LYS A 20 2.12 10.94 2.50
C LYS A 20 3.29 11.16 1.56
N ILE A 21 3.58 10.16 0.73
CA ILE A 21 4.69 10.21 -0.24
C ILE A 21 4.21 10.21 -1.69
N GLY A 22 2.92 9.96 -1.93
CA GLY A 22 2.35 10.04 -3.28
C GLY A 22 0.85 9.86 -3.30
N GLN A 23 0.21 10.36 -4.34
CA GLN A 23 -1.21 10.17 -4.60
C GLN A 23 -1.44 10.08 -6.10
N GLY A 24 -2.19 9.06 -6.52
CA GLY A 24 -2.58 8.88 -7.92
C GLY A 24 -4.04 8.44 -8.03
N ASP A 25 -4.40 7.94 -9.20
CA ASP A 25 -5.76 7.48 -9.47
C ASP A 25 -6.12 6.28 -8.62
N SER A 26 -5.20 5.32 -8.48
CA SER A 26 -5.37 4.08 -7.75
C SER A 26 -5.32 4.21 -6.22
N GLY A 27 -4.95 5.37 -5.66
CA GLY A 27 -4.85 5.51 -4.20
C GLY A 27 -3.81 6.53 -3.71
N THR A 28 -3.65 6.56 -2.39
CA THR A 28 -2.63 7.36 -1.69
C THR A 28 -1.59 6.43 -1.09
N VAL A 29 -0.31 6.79 -1.19
CA VAL A 29 0.81 6.04 -0.64
C VAL A 29 1.37 6.79 0.56
N TYR A 30 1.52 6.08 1.67
CA TYR A 30 2.08 6.59 2.91
C TYR A 30 3.40 5.87 3.23
N LYS A 31 4.39 6.61 3.74
CA LYS A 31 5.57 6.06 4.39
C LYS A 31 5.14 5.47 5.74
N GLY A 32 5.67 4.30 6.07
CA GLY A 32 5.58 3.72 7.40
C GLY A 32 6.90 3.09 7.83
N GLU A 33 6.98 2.76 9.11
CA GLU A 33 8.16 2.11 9.69
C GLU A 33 7.74 0.88 10.51
N LEU A 34 8.32 -0.28 10.20
CA LEU A 34 8.13 -1.51 10.99
C LEU A 34 8.93 -1.43 12.31
N PRO A 35 8.62 -2.26 13.33
CA PRO A 35 9.33 -2.27 14.61
C PRO A 35 10.84 -2.53 14.52
N ASN A 36 11.32 -3.08 13.41
CA ASN A 36 12.73 -3.32 13.12
C ASN A 36 13.37 -2.23 12.26
N SER A 37 12.78 -1.03 12.23
CA SER A 37 13.21 0.14 11.45
C SER A 37 13.26 -0.08 9.93
N ILE A 38 12.59 -1.11 9.42
CA ILE A 38 12.39 -1.26 7.99
C ILE A 38 11.33 -0.25 7.54
N THR A 39 11.73 0.66 6.64
CA THR A 39 10.81 1.59 5.99
C THR A 39 9.96 0.85 4.96
N ILE A 40 8.66 1.10 4.98
CA ILE A 40 7.67 0.51 4.06
C ILE A 40 6.85 1.61 3.38
N ALA A 41 6.25 1.25 2.24
CA ALA A 41 5.25 2.05 1.56
C ALA A 41 3.88 1.36 1.70
N VAL A 42 2.90 2.06 2.29
CA VAL A 42 1.53 1.57 2.49
C VAL A 42 0.62 2.27 1.50
N LYS A 43 0.15 1.55 0.47
CA LYS A 43 -0.81 2.06 -0.51
C LYS A 43 -2.25 1.82 -0.03
N ARG A 44 -3.00 2.91 0.17
CA ARG A 44 -4.42 2.91 0.53
C ARG A 44 -5.26 3.22 -0.71
N ILE A 45 -6.06 2.25 -1.14
CA ILE A 45 -6.96 2.37 -2.30
C ILE A 45 -8.15 3.28 -1.96
N LYS A 46 -8.59 4.11 -2.93
CA LYS A 46 -9.74 5.01 -2.74
C LYS A 46 -11.03 4.21 -2.56
N SER A 47 -11.76 4.48 -1.47
CA SER A 47 -13.03 3.82 -1.12
C SER A 47 -14.22 4.19 -2.03
N GLY A 48 -14.07 5.11 -2.99
CA GLY A 48 -15.19 5.70 -3.74
C GLY A 48 -15.27 5.35 -5.23
N ALA A 49 -14.30 4.63 -5.79
CA ALA A 49 -14.34 4.25 -7.20
C ALA A 49 -15.21 3.00 -7.35
N ILE A 50 -16.49 3.18 -7.68
CA ILE A 50 -17.47 2.18 -8.18
C ILE A 50 -17.12 0.76 -7.74
N VAL A 51 -17.71 0.31 -6.62
CA VAL A 51 -17.41 -0.87 -5.77
C VAL A 51 -16.93 -2.18 -6.46
N GLY A 52 -17.02 -2.35 -7.79
CA GLY A 52 -16.37 -3.44 -8.53
C GLY A 52 -15.04 -3.10 -9.25
N ARG A 53 -14.86 -1.88 -9.76
CA ARG A 53 -13.67 -1.53 -10.57
C ARG A 53 -12.41 -1.39 -9.71
N ALA A 54 -12.51 -0.74 -8.55
CA ALA A 54 -11.38 -0.59 -7.64
C ALA A 54 -10.87 -1.93 -7.10
N VAL A 55 -11.78 -2.89 -6.88
CA VAL A 55 -11.42 -4.25 -6.44
C VAL A 55 -10.70 -5.00 -7.55
N SER A 56 -11.21 -4.94 -8.79
CA SER A 56 -10.56 -5.58 -9.94
C SER A 56 -9.18 -4.98 -10.24
N GLU A 57 -9.03 -3.66 -10.18
CA GLU A 57 -7.73 -2.99 -10.35
C GLU A 57 -6.75 -3.38 -9.24
N PHE A 58 -7.24 -3.48 -7.99
CA PHE A 58 -6.44 -3.96 -6.88
C PHE A 58 -6.00 -5.42 -7.05
N GLU A 59 -6.89 -6.32 -7.46
CA GLU A 59 -6.59 -7.72 -7.73
C GLU A 59 -5.58 -7.88 -8.87
N ALA A 60 -5.73 -7.09 -9.94
CA ALA A 60 -4.79 -7.09 -11.06
C ALA A 60 -3.39 -6.62 -10.62
N GLU A 61 -3.30 -5.52 -9.85
CA GLU A 61 -2.03 -5.02 -9.32
C GLU A 61 -1.38 -6.05 -8.39
N MET A 62 -2.16 -6.65 -7.49
CA MET A 62 -1.74 -7.74 -6.61
C MET A 62 -1.22 -8.96 -7.37
N ALA A 63 -1.89 -9.36 -8.46
CA ALA A 63 -1.48 -10.51 -9.28
C ALA A 63 -0.13 -10.28 -9.96
N VAL A 64 0.08 -9.08 -10.53
CA VAL A 64 1.36 -8.70 -11.15
C VAL A 64 2.46 -8.63 -10.09
N MET A 65 2.25 -7.93 -8.97
CA MET A 65 3.27 -7.79 -7.92
C MET A 65 3.63 -9.11 -7.24
N ARG A 66 2.70 -10.07 -7.16
CA ARG A 66 2.97 -11.41 -6.61
C ARG A 66 3.86 -12.27 -7.51
N THR A 67 3.74 -12.10 -8.82
CA THR A 67 4.34 -13.00 -9.81
C THR A 67 5.60 -12.42 -10.46
N ALA A 68 5.66 -11.10 -10.65
CA ALA A 68 6.78 -10.43 -11.27
C ALA A 68 7.92 -10.20 -10.27
N ARG A 69 8.99 -10.99 -10.38
CA ARG A 69 10.23 -10.78 -9.61
C ARG A 69 11.33 -10.26 -10.54
N HIS A 70 11.71 -9.01 -10.36
CA HIS A 70 12.79 -8.38 -11.11
C HIS A 70 13.46 -7.32 -10.25
N ARG A 71 14.78 -7.12 -10.42
CA ARG A 71 15.58 -6.14 -9.64
C ARG A 71 15.07 -4.69 -9.73
N ASN A 72 14.31 -4.36 -10.78
CA ASN A 72 13.76 -3.03 -11.02
C ASN A 72 12.24 -2.95 -10.73
N LEU A 73 11.65 -3.99 -10.13
CA LEU A 73 10.24 -3.99 -9.74
C LEU A 73 10.13 -3.98 -8.21
N VAL A 74 9.13 -3.25 -7.73
CA VAL A 74 8.84 -3.15 -6.30
C VAL A 74 8.33 -4.50 -5.80
N LEU A 75 8.93 -5.00 -4.71
CA LEU A 75 8.48 -6.21 -4.06
C LEU A 75 7.30 -5.92 -3.12
N LEU A 76 6.28 -6.76 -3.22
CA LEU A 76 5.21 -6.86 -2.22
C LEU A 76 5.70 -7.75 -1.05
N ILE A 77 5.43 -7.31 0.19
CA ILE A 77 5.85 -7.98 1.44
C ILE A 77 4.66 -8.47 2.27
#